data_AF-A0A1I7M279-F1
#
_entry.id   AF-A0A1I7M279-F1
#
_cell.length_a   1.000
_cell.length_b   1.000
_cell.length_c   1.000
_cell.angle_alpha   90.00
_cell.angle_beta   90.00
_cell.angle_gamma   90.00
#
_symmetry.space_group_name_H-M   'P 1'
#
loop_
_entity.id
_entity.type
_entity.pdbx_description
1 polymer ?
#
loop_
_entity_poly.entity_id
_entity_poly.type
_entity_poly.pdbx_seq_one_letter_code
_entity_poly.pdbx_strand_id
1 'polypeptide(L)'
;MSDNVSLVERSVIFNVDFYSHATNRVFMSERDAIEHYLSLPNAEAKDPHPLFSVSWYAARSPDLNLYENALLHFLRIGAREGRQPHPLFDPDWYLSVNRNRSEAAENPLSHYLRVGASAGCRVHPLFDISWYLEANPDVAVAAVDPFVHFVKEGYRESRSPSADFDVSWYLEQYSDVKSIGVNPLVHYLRDGAREGRNPSPFFDTCFYLMANPDVAASRINPLIHYVERGRGEGRKLKP
;
A
#
# COMPACT_ATOMS: atom_id res chain seq x y z
N MET A 1 0.77 29.53 -5.00
CA MET A 1 0.35 28.66 -3.88
C MET A 1 -1.10 28.21 -4.03
N SER A 2 -2.06 29.10 -4.33
CA SER A 2 -3.48 28.73 -4.48
C SER A 2 -3.74 27.54 -5.42
N ASP A 3 -3.10 27.47 -6.59
CA ASP A 3 -3.32 26.37 -7.54
C ASP A 3 -2.78 25.01 -7.05
N ASN A 4 -1.69 25.01 -6.26
CA ASN A 4 -1.13 23.79 -5.70
C ASN A 4 -2.03 23.22 -4.60
N VAL A 5 -2.55 24.09 -3.74
CA VAL A 5 -3.48 23.72 -2.67
C VAL A 5 -4.73 23.11 -3.28
N SER A 6 -5.33 23.77 -4.28
CA SER A 6 -6.51 23.25 -4.97
C SER A 6 -6.26 21.96 -5.74
N LEU A 7 -5.05 21.72 -6.25
CA LEU A 7 -4.69 20.44 -6.84
C LEU A 7 -4.70 19.30 -5.79
N VAL A 8 -4.15 19.56 -4.60
CA VAL A 8 -4.14 18.59 -3.50
C VAL A 8 -5.56 18.34 -2.97
N GLU A 9 -6.35 19.38 -2.73
CA GLU A 9 -7.75 19.28 -2.30
C GLU A 9 -8.57 18.39 -3.25
N ARG A 10 -8.49 18.66 -4.56
CA ARG A 10 -9.22 17.87 -5.58
C ARG A 10 -8.75 16.42 -5.65
N SER A 11 -7.50 16.14 -5.30
CA SER A 11 -6.96 14.78 -5.38
C SER A 11 -7.54 13.84 -4.32
N VAL A 12 -8.13 14.38 -3.24
CA VAL A 12 -8.61 13.64 -2.06
C VAL A 12 -7.57 12.73 -1.39
N ILE A 13 -6.29 12.83 -1.76
CA ILE A 13 -5.21 12.03 -1.16
C ILE A 13 -4.86 12.58 0.22
N PHE A 14 -4.84 13.89 0.40
CA PHE A 14 -4.48 14.48 1.68
C PHE A 14 -5.57 14.23 2.71
N ASN A 15 -5.23 13.59 3.82
CA ASN A 15 -6.15 13.35 4.93
C ASN A 15 -5.74 14.21 6.13
N VAL A 16 -6.54 15.24 6.41
CA VAL A 16 -6.24 16.21 7.47
C VAL A 16 -6.17 15.56 8.86
N ASP A 17 -7.04 14.61 9.16
CA ASP A 17 -7.06 13.95 10.48
C ASP A 17 -5.78 13.12 10.67
N PHE A 18 -5.41 12.34 9.67
CA PHE A 18 -4.17 11.55 9.67
C PHE A 18 -2.94 12.44 9.81
N TYR A 19 -2.86 13.51 9.02
CA TYR A 19 -1.74 14.43 9.05
C TYR A 19 -1.64 15.23 10.36
N SER A 20 -2.77 15.64 10.93
CA SER A 20 -2.86 16.31 12.23
C SER A 20 -2.31 15.44 13.34
N HIS A 21 -2.69 14.16 13.38
CA HIS A 21 -2.15 13.20 14.34
C HIS A 21 -0.63 12.99 14.13
N ALA A 22 -0.19 12.83 12.88
CA ALA A 22 1.22 12.58 12.56
C ALA A 22 2.15 13.77 12.90
N THR A 23 1.61 14.99 12.89
CA THR A 23 2.35 16.21 13.23
C THR A 23 2.13 16.66 14.67
N ASN A 24 1.20 16.03 15.40
CA ASN A 24 0.71 16.49 16.71
C ASN A 24 0.28 17.98 16.68
N ARG A 25 -0.46 18.36 15.64
CA ARG A 25 -0.95 19.72 15.41
C ARG A 25 -2.45 19.72 15.14
N VAL A 26 -3.09 20.82 15.53
CA VAL A 26 -4.49 21.10 15.20
C VAL A 26 -4.50 22.22 14.15
N PHE A 27 -5.14 21.98 13.02
CA PHE A 27 -5.30 22.96 11.95
C PHE A 27 -6.73 23.52 11.99
N MET A 28 -6.89 24.80 11.60
CA MET A 28 -8.21 25.45 11.60
C MET A 28 -9.07 24.99 10.42
N SER A 29 -8.44 24.52 9.34
CA SER A 29 -9.09 23.95 8.17
C SER A 29 -8.17 22.94 7.47
N GLU A 30 -8.74 22.12 6.59
CA GLU A 30 -7.97 21.26 5.69
C GLU A 30 -7.02 22.09 4.81
N ARG A 31 -7.46 23.25 4.35
CA ARG A 31 -6.65 24.16 3.54
C ARG A 31 -5.40 24.61 4.29
N ASP A 32 -5.52 24.99 5.56
CA ASP A 32 -4.38 25.39 6.39
C ASP A 32 -3.39 24.23 6.59
N ALA A 33 -3.91 23.01 6.75
CA ALA A 33 -3.09 21.80 6.86
C ALA A 33 -2.32 21.51 5.56
N ILE A 34 -2.97 21.67 4.40
CA ILE A 34 -2.34 21.52 3.09
C ILE A 34 -1.28 22.61 2.87
N GLU A 35 -1.58 23.87 3.18
CA GLU A 35 -0.61 24.96 3.06
C GLU A 35 0.63 24.73 3.94
N HIS A 36 0.42 24.28 5.18
CA HIS A 36 1.49 23.85 6.06
C HIS A 36 2.30 22.70 5.44
N TYR A 37 1.64 21.63 4.99
CA TYR A 37 2.29 20.48 4.38
C TYR A 37 3.12 20.85 3.15
N LEU A 38 2.59 21.71 2.28
CA LEU A 38 3.28 22.17 1.07
C LEU A 38 4.45 23.12 1.35
N SER A 39 4.51 23.72 2.54
CA SER A 39 5.63 24.57 2.95
C SER A 39 6.85 23.78 3.45
N LEU A 40 6.67 22.49 3.78
CA LEU A 40 7.73 21.65 4.33
C LEU A 40 8.56 20.98 3.23
N PRO A 41 9.89 20.84 3.43
CA PRO A 41 10.71 20.00 2.57
C PRO A 41 10.35 18.52 2.76
N ASN A 42 10.57 17.69 1.74
CA ASN A 42 10.23 16.25 1.77
C ASN A 42 10.90 15.50 2.93
N ALA A 43 12.09 15.94 3.37
CA ALA A 43 12.80 15.33 4.50
C ALA A 43 12.07 15.52 5.85
N GLU A 44 11.23 16.54 5.97
CA GLU A 44 10.48 16.88 7.19
C GLU A 44 8.99 16.59 7.06
N ALA A 45 8.47 16.53 5.84
CA ALA A 45 7.06 16.28 5.56
C ALA A 45 6.64 14.89 6.06
N LYS A 46 5.60 14.87 6.91
CA LYS A 46 4.89 13.63 7.29
C LYS A 46 4.03 13.15 6.13
N ASP A 47 3.79 11.84 6.10
CA ASP A 47 2.92 11.23 5.09
C ASP A 47 1.53 11.90 5.11
N PRO A 48 1.00 12.33 3.95
CA PRO A 48 -0.32 12.96 3.86
C PRO A 48 -1.47 11.95 3.91
N HIS A 49 -1.17 10.65 3.74
CA HIS A 49 -2.14 9.55 3.74
C HIS A 49 -1.46 8.22 4.10
N PRO A 50 -2.15 7.25 4.74
CA PRO A 50 -1.62 5.89 4.92
C PRO A 50 -1.18 5.16 3.65
N LEU A 51 -1.69 5.58 2.48
CA LEU A 51 -1.37 5.00 1.16
C LEU A 51 -0.46 5.91 0.31
N PHE A 52 0.15 6.94 0.90
CA PHE A 52 1.18 7.75 0.27
C PHE A 52 2.33 7.95 1.22
N SER A 53 3.49 7.35 0.92
CA SER A 53 4.69 7.54 1.72
C SER A 53 5.66 8.48 1.03
N VAL A 54 5.92 9.63 1.65
CA VAL A 54 6.82 10.67 1.13
C VAL A 54 8.23 10.10 0.97
N SER A 55 8.73 9.39 1.99
CA SER A 55 10.07 8.80 1.96
C SER A 55 10.20 7.71 0.90
N TRP A 56 9.18 6.86 0.74
CA TRP A 56 9.15 5.82 -0.30
C TRP A 56 9.19 6.43 -1.71
N TYR A 57 8.32 7.40 -1.95
CA TYR A 57 8.14 8.02 -3.24
C TYR A 57 9.35 8.85 -3.65
N ALA A 58 9.88 9.66 -2.73
CA ALA A 58 11.08 10.46 -2.98
C ALA A 58 12.32 9.61 -3.27
N ALA A 59 12.51 8.50 -2.54
CA ALA A 59 13.63 7.58 -2.77
C ALA A 59 13.59 6.89 -4.16
N ARG A 60 12.45 6.91 -4.85
CA ARG A 60 12.21 6.25 -6.15
C ARG A 60 11.94 7.23 -7.29
N SER A 61 12.03 8.54 -7.01
CA SER A 61 11.80 9.60 -7.99
C SER A 61 13.07 10.43 -8.11
N PRO A 62 14.06 10.00 -8.93
CA PRO A 62 15.36 10.66 -9.01
C PRO A 62 15.31 12.07 -9.63
N ASP A 63 14.24 12.36 -10.37
CA ASP A 63 13.89 13.65 -10.96
C ASP A 63 13.10 14.57 -9.99
N LEU A 64 12.72 14.08 -8.81
CA LEU A 64 12.09 14.90 -7.78
C LEU A 64 13.09 15.94 -7.27
N ASN A 65 12.85 17.20 -7.62
CA ASN A 65 13.68 18.30 -7.16
C ASN A 65 13.61 18.44 -5.63
N LEU A 66 14.73 18.82 -5.01
CA LEU A 66 14.86 19.05 -3.56
C LEU A 66 13.81 20.02 -2.99
N TYR A 67 13.35 20.96 -3.81
CA TYR A 67 12.35 21.97 -3.45
C TYR A 67 10.93 21.62 -3.88
N GLU A 68 10.71 20.51 -4.58
CA GLU A 68 9.39 20.09 -5.02
C GLU A 68 8.77 19.13 -4.02
N ASN A 69 7.51 19.38 -3.63
CA ASN A 69 6.77 18.51 -2.74
C ASN A 69 6.42 17.18 -3.44
N ALA A 70 6.72 16.06 -2.78
CA ALA A 70 6.51 14.70 -3.31
C ALA A 70 5.08 14.43 -3.78
N LEU A 71 4.07 14.90 -3.03
CA LEU A 71 2.67 14.71 -3.41
C LEU A 71 2.32 15.51 -4.67
N LEU A 72 2.79 16.76 -4.78
CA LEU A 72 2.56 17.56 -6.00
C LEU A 72 3.21 16.92 -7.23
N HIS A 73 4.44 16.43 -7.08
CA HIS A 73 5.13 15.72 -8.16
C HIS A 73 4.34 14.46 -8.58
N PHE A 74 3.88 13.65 -7.62
CA PHE A 74 3.05 12.49 -7.90
C PHE A 74 1.76 12.85 -8.65
N LEU A 75 1.05 13.89 -8.19
CA LEU A 75 -0.20 14.33 -8.81
C LEU A 75 -0.02 14.83 -10.25
N ARG A 76 1.13 15.43 -10.57
CA ARG A 76 1.39 16.02 -11.89
C ARG A 76 1.96 15.03 -12.90
N ILE A 77 2.90 14.21 -12.44
CA ILE A 77 3.76 13.39 -13.29
C ILE A 77 3.69 11.95 -12.83
N GLY A 78 4.01 11.69 -11.56
CA GLY A 78 4.24 10.33 -11.07
C GLY A 78 3.10 9.35 -11.31
N ALA A 79 1.86 9.78 -11.07
CA ALA A 79 0.70 8.92 -11.25
C ALA A 79 0.46 8.53 -12.72
N ARG A 80 0.78 9.42 -13.66
CA ARG A 80 0.68 9.14 -15.11
C ARG A 80 1.79 8.20 -15.59
N GLU A 81 2.92 8.20 -14.90
CA GLU A 81 4.06 7.33 -15.17
C GLU A 81 3.99 6.01 -14.38
N GLY A 82 2.87 5.71 -13.70
CA GLY A 82 2.72 4.48 -12.92
C GLY A 82 3.58 4.41 -11.65
N ARG A 83 4.16 5.54 -11.20
CA ARG A 83 5.07 5.54 -10.04
C ARG A 83 4.34 5.19 -8.76
N GLN A 84 4.94 4.30 -7.99
CA GLN A 84 4.33 3.76 -6.78
C GLN A 84 4.37 4.77 -5.61
N PRO A 85 3.21 5.27 -5.11
CA PRO A 85 3.17 6.21 -3.98
C PRO A 85 3.45 5.54 -2.63
N HIS A 86 3.24 4.23 -2.52
CA HIS A 86 3.42 3.45 -1.29
C HIS A 86 3.74 1.98 -1.64
N PRO A 87 4.55 1.24 -0.86
CA PRO A 87 4.90 -0.15 -1.17
C PRO A 87 3.73 -1.10 -1.43
N LEU A 88 2.57 -0.79 -0.85
CA LEU A 88 1.34 -1.60 -0.95
C LEU A 88 0.33 -1.09 -1.99
N PHE A 89 0.62 0.00 -2.70
CA PHE A 89 -0.30 0.50 -3.72
C PHE A 89 0.43 0.62 -5.05
N ASP A 90 0.25 -0.35 -5.93
CA ASP A 90 0.77 -0.36 -7.30
C ASP A 90 -0.30 0.22 -8.26
N PRO A 91 -0.09 1.43 -8.82
CA PRO A 91 -1.06 2.06 -9.72
C PRO A 91 -1.32 1.26 -10.99
N ASP A 92 -0.28 0.65 -11.57
CA ASP A 92 -0.39 -0.09 -12.83
C ASP A 92 -1.14 -1.40 -12.60
N TRP A 93 -0.82 -2.11 -11.51
CA TRP A 93 -1.57 -3.31 -11.14
C TRP A 93 -3.04 -2.96 -10.87
N TYR A 94 -3.31 -1.92 -10.08
CA TYR A 94 -4.67 -1.48 -9.74
C TYR A 94 -5.51 -1.18 -10.98
N LEU A 95 -4.97 -0.39 -11.92
CA LEU A 95 -5.65 -0.11 -13.19
C LEU A 95 -5.82 -1.39 -14.02
N SER A 96 -4.81 -2.26 -14.07
CA SER A 96 -4.83 -3.45 -14.91
C SER A 96 -5.94 -4.43 -14.55
N VAL A 97 -6.25 -4.57 -13.26
CA VAL A 97 -7.27 -5.51 -12.74
C VAL A 97 -8.66 -4.88 -12.63
N ASN A 98 -8.75 -3.54 -12.58
CA ASN A 98 -10.01 -2.80 -12.45
C ASN A 98 -10.39 -2.01 -13.72
N ARG A 99 -9.87 -2.35 -14.91
CA ARG A 99 -10.07 -1.58 -16.17
C ARG A 99 -11.53 -1.22 -16.49
N ASN A 100 -12.48 -2.07 -16.14
CA ASN A 100 -13.91 -1.83 -16.40
C ASN A 100 -14.56 -0.87 -15.39
N ARG A 101 -13.83 -0.49 -14.33
CA ARG A 101 -14.30 0.33 -13.20
C ARG A 101 -13.49 1.61 -13.02
N SER A 102 -12.29 1.70 -13.59
CA SER A 102 -11.44 2.88 -13.54
C SER A 102 -11.70 3.81 -14.72
N GLU A 103 -12.01 5.07 -14.45
CA GLU A 103 -11.93 6.12 -15.47
C GLU A 103 -10.46 6.31 -15.88
N ALA A 104 -10.11 5.96 -17.13
CA ALA A 104 -8.73 5.90 -17.62
C ALA A 104 -7.93 7.22 -17.55
N ALA A 105 -8.55 8.33 -17.13
CA ALA A 105 -7.94 9.65 -17.04
C ALA A 105 -7.61 10.09 -15.60
N GLU A 106 -8.09 9.39 -14.57
CA GLU A 106 -7.91 9.80 -13.19
C GLU A 106 -6.63 9.22 -12.55
N ASN A 107 -6.04 9.96 -11.61
CA ASN A 107 -4.98 9.46 -10.74
C ASN A 107 -5.45 8.17 -10.03
N PRO A 108 -4.74 7.04 -10.13
CA PRO A 108 -5.23 5.76 -9.62
C PRO A 108 -5.48 5.74 -8.11
N LEU A 109 -4.65 6.42 -7.32
CA LEU A 109 -4.85 6.51 -5.87
C LEU A 109 -6.06 7.40 -5.54
N SER A 110 -6.22 8.53 -6.23
CA SER A 110 -7.43 9.38 -6.09
C SER A 110 -8.71 8.61 -6.45
N HIS A 111 -8.69 7.88 -7.56
CA HIS A 111 -9.81 7.04 -7.98
C HIS A 111 -10.14 5.97 -6.92
N TYR A 112 -9.11 5.28 -6.40
CA TYR A 112 -9.30 4.29 -5.35
C TYR A 112 -9.99 4.89 -4.11
N LEU A 113 -9.48 6.02 -3.61
CA LEU A 113 -10.00 6.66 -2.40
C LEU A 113 -11.41 7.23 -2.59
N ARG A 114 -11.77 7.69 -3.79
CA ARG A 114 -13.08 8.29 -4.05
C ARG A 114 -14.16 7.26 -4.38
N VAL A 115 -13.82 6.25 -5.16
CA VAL A 115 -14.78 5.30 -5.75
C VAL A 115 -14.35 3.86 -5.56
N GLY A 116 -13.06 3.57 -5.74
CA GLY A 116 -12.56 2.20 -5.81
C GLY A 116 -12.82 1.38 -4.55
N ALA A 117 -12.58 1.97 -3.37
CA ALA A 117 -12.76 1.30 -2.08
C ALA A 117 -14.23 0.86 -1.87
N SER A 118 -15.17 1.79 -2.04
CA SER A 118 -16.61 1.51 -1.86
C SER A 118 -17.18 0.63 -2.98
N ALA A 119 -16.59 0.66 -4.17
CA ALA A 119 -16.94 -0.21 -5.29
C ALA A 119 -16.32 -1.62 -5.19
N GLY A 120 -15.55 -1.92 -4.14
CA GLY A 120 -14.89 -3.22 -3.95
C GLY A 120 -13.82 -3.51 -5.00
N CYS A 121 -13.15 -2.48 -5.52
CA CYS A 121 -12.03 -2.67 -6.45
C CYS A 121 -10.89 -3.39 -5.75
N ARG A 122 -10.25 -4.34 -6.43
CA ARG A 122 -9.07 -5.02 -5.90
C ARG A 122 -7.93 -4.03 -5.80
N VAL A 123 -7.32 -3.88 -4.62
CA VAL A 123 -6.32 -2.84 -4.34
C VAL A 123 -4.90 -3.37 -4.21
N HIS A 124 -4.74 -4.65 -3.83
CA HIS A 124 -3.44 -5.31 -3.78
C HIS A 124 -3.60 -6.83 -3.97
N PRO A 125 -2.68 -7.54 -4.65
CA PRO A 125 -2.79 -8.99 -4.88
C PRO A 125 -2.90 -9.81 -3.58
N LEU A 126 -2.22 -9.36 -2.53
CA LEU A 126 -2.15 -10.06 -1.23
C LEU A 126 -3.14 -9.53 -0.18
N PHE A 127 -4.08 -8.67 -0.59
CA PHE A 127 -5.14 -8.17 0.27
C PHE A 127 -6.51 -8.58 -0.30
N ASP A 128 -7.26 -9.37 0.46
CA ASP A 128 -8.59 -9.80 0.09
C ASP A 128 -9.61 -9.03 0.93
N ILE A 129 -10.34 -8.11 0.28
CA ILE A 129 -11.32 -7.23 0.93
C ILE A 129 -12.43 -8.04 1.60
N SER A 130 -12.98 -9.03 0.89
CA SER A 130 -14.12 -9.80 1.39
C SER A 130 -13.70 -10.67 2.56
N TRP A 131 -12.57 -11.36 2.44
CA TRP A 131 -12.00 -12.17 3.51
C TRP A 131 -11.66 -11.31 4.74
N TYR A 132 -11.07 -10.13 4.52
CA TYR A 132 -10.69 -9.23 5.60
C TYR A 132 -11.92 -8.73 6.35
N LEU A 133 -12.99 -8.31 5.67
CA LEU A 133 -14.21 -7.83 6.32
C LEU A 133 -14.98 -8.95 7.02
N GLU A 134 -14.96 -10.17 6.49
CA GLU A 134 -15.55 -11.34 7.15
C GLU A 134 -14.83 -11.68 8.46
N ALA A 135 -13.49 -11.65 8.45
CA ALA A 135 -12.68 -11.88 9.64
C ALA A 135 -12.74 -10.73 10.66
N ASN A 136 -13.15 -9.53 10.23
CA ASN A 136 -13.14 -8.30 11.02
C ASN A 136 -14.50 -7.58 10.97
N PRO A 137 -15.56 -8.13 11.62
CA PRO A 137 -16.91 -7.56 11.57
C PRO A 137 -17.01 -6.14 12.13
N ASP A 138 -16.14 -5.76 13.07
CA ASP A 138 -16.05 -4.41 13.62
C ASP A 138 -15.65 -3.38 12.55
N VAL A 139 -14.72 -3.74 11.67
CA VAL A 139 -14.32 -2.90 10.53
C VAL A 139 -15.46 -2.78 9.52
N ALA A 140 -16.17 -3.89 9.26
CA ALA A 140 -17.32 -3.90 8.39
C ALA A 140 -18.47 -3.02 8.90
N VAL A 141 -18.76 -3.08 10.21
CA VAL A 141 -19.79 -2.25 10.85
C VAL A 141 -19.39 -0.78 10.88
N ALA A 142 -18.11 -0.48 11.11
CA ALA A 142 -17.60 0.89 11.09
C ALA A 142 -17.61 1.52 9.67
N ALA A 143 -17.80 0.71 8.62
CA ALA A 143 -17.81 1.14 7.22
C ALA A 143 -16.56 1.95 6.82
N VAL A 144 -15.41 1.65 7.42
CA VAL A 144 -14.12 2.24 7.08
C VAL A 144 -13.48 1.46 5.93
N ASP A 145 -12.61 2.11 5.15
CA ASP A 145 -11.84 1.43 4.10
C ASP A 145 -10.98 0.31 4.73
N PRO A 146 -11.21 -0.96 4.40
CA PRO A 146 -10.55 -2.09 5.05
C PRO A 146 -9.06 -2.16 4.73
N PHE A 147 -8.65 -1.72 3.54
CA PHE A 147 -7.24 -1.70 3.16
C PHE A 147 -6.50 -0.60 3.89
N VAL A 148 -7.06 0.61 3.95
CA VAL A 148 -6.50 1.72 4.74
C VAL A 148 -6.43 1.33 6.22
N HIS A 149 -7.48 0.71 6.75
CA HIS A 149 -7.48 0.18 8.12
C HIS A 149 -6.33 -0.81 8.33
N PHE A 150 -6.17 -1.81 7.46
CA PHE A 150 -5.07 -2.77 7.57
C PHE A 150 -3.69 -2.10 7.57
N VAL A 151 -3.45 -1.17 6.63
CA VAL A 151 -2.17 -0.47 6.50
C VAL A 151 -1.86 0.38 7.73
N LYS A 152 -2.87 1.04 8.30
CA LYS A 152 -2.72 1.95 9.43
C LYS A 152 -2.70 1.23 10.78
N GLU A 153 -3.59 0.27 11.00
CA GLU A 153 -3.93 -0.25 12.34
C GLU A 153 -4.01 -1.78 12.36
N GLY A 154 -4.68 -2.39 11.38
CA GLY A 154 -5.02 -3.81 11.43
C GLY A 154 -3.81 -4.74 11.62
N TYR A 155 -2.67 -4.45 11.00
CA TYR A 155 -1.47 -5.27 11.23
C TYR A 155 -0.92 -5.19 12.66
N ARG A 156 -1.09 -4.06 13.35
CA ARG A 156 -0.68 -3.89 14.77
C ARG A 156 -1.61 -4.64 15.71
N GLU A 157 -2.84 -4.83 15.28
CA GLU A 157 -3.86 -5.66 15.92
C GLU A 157 -3.72 -7.14 15.53
N SER A 158 -2.63 -7.50 14.84
CA SER A 158 -2.33 -8.85 14.37
C SER A 158 -3.34 -9.44 13.38
N ARG A 159 -4.11 -8.59 12.69
CA ARG A 159 -5.09 -8.99 11.67
C ARG A 159 -4.38 -9.28 10.35
N SER A 160 -4.67 -10.42 9.76
CA SER A 160 -4.11 -10.85 8.47
C SER A 160 -4.83 -10.17 7.29
N PRO A 161 -4.14 -9.83 6.20
CA PRO A 161 -4.73 -9.18 5.03
C PRO A 161 -5.49 -10.14 4.08
N SER A 162 -5.21 -11.44 4.18
CA SER A 162 -5.79 -12.50 3.35
C SER A 162 -5.51 -13.86 3.99
N ALA A 163 -6.10 -14.92 3.45
CA ALA A 163 -5.80 -16.30 3.85
C ALA A 163 -4.34 -16.74 3.55
N ASP A 164 -3.64 -16.03 2.67
CA ASP A 164 -2.33 -16.43 2.16
C ASP A 164 -1.15 -15.81 2.92
N PHE A 165 -1.40 -14.75 3.68
CA PHE A 165 -0.40 -14.06 4.49
C PHE A 165 -0.88 -13.97 5.95
N ASP A 166 -0.14 -14.59 6.86
CA ASP A 166 -0.51 -14.64 8.29
C ASP A 166 0.34 -13.66 9.09
N VAL A 167 -0.26 -12.54 9.50
CA VAL A 167 0.45 -11.48 10.24
C VAL A 167 0.91 -11.95 11.61
N SER A 168 0.04 -12.64 12.35
CA SER A 168 0.33 -13.11 13.70
C SER A 168 1.51 -14.08 13.67
N TRP A 169 1.42 -15.08 12.79
CA TRP A 169 2.47 -16.08 12.61
C TRP A 169 3.76 -15.45 12.10
N TYR A 170 3.70 -14.55 11.11
CA TYR A 170 4.89 -13.91 10.54
C TYR A 170 5.66 -13.13 11.61
N LEU A 171 4.97 -12.37 12.46
CA LEU A 171 5.59 -11.62 13.55
C LEU A 171 6.12 -12.52 14.69
N GLU A 172 5.52 -13.69 14.90
CA GLU A 172 6.03 -14.69 15.84
C GLU A 172 7.31 -15.36 15.32
N GLN A 173 7.34 -15.73 14.04
CA GLN A 173 8.51 -16.35 13.42
C GLN A 173 9.68 -15.38 13.23
N TYR A 174 9.39 -14.11 12.93
CA TYR A 174 10.38 -13.10 12.58
C TYR A 174 10.41 -11.98 13.61
N SER A 175 11.06 -12.28 14.74
CA SER A 175 11.15 -11.38 15.90
C SER A 175 11.87 -10.06 15.59
N ASP A 176 12.79 -10.06 14.62
CA ASP A 176 13.44 -8.87 14.10
C ASP A 176 12.41 -7.90 13.50
N VAL A 177 11.48 -8.41 12.68
CA VAL A 177 10.38 -7.61 12.09
C VAL A 177 9.44 -7.08 13.17
N LYS A 178 9.12 -7.92 14.16
CA LYS A 178 8.30 -7.52 15.30
C LYS A 178 8.95 -6.38 16.10
N SER A 179 10.26 -6.46 16.32
CA SER A 179 10.99 -5.46 17.11
C SER A 179 11.07 -4.07 16.46
N ILE A 180 11.16 -4.01 15.13
CA ILE A 180 11.16 -2.74 14.38
C ILE A 180 9.74 -2.17 14.17
N GLY A 181 8.68 -2.98 14.38
CA GLY A 181 7.28 -2.54 14.33
C GLY A 181 6.77 -2.12 12.95
N VAL A 182 7.48 -2.49 11.88
CA VAL A 182 7.05 -2.23 10.49
C VAL A 182 5.86 -3.10 10.11
N ASN A 183 5.07 -2.66 9.14
CA ASN A 183 3.99 -3.50 8.58
C ASN A 183 4.59 -4.78 7.98
N PRO A 184 4.17 -5.99 8.43
CA PRO A 184 4.74 -7.27 7.99
C PRO A 184 4.60 -7.52 6.50
N LEU A 185 3.49 -7.10 5.90
CA LEU A 185 3.28 -7.24 4.45
C LEU A 185 4.25 -6.33 3.69
N VAL A 186 4.48 -5.10 4.16
CA VAL A 186 5.51 -4.21 3.60
C VAL A 186 6.90 -4.84 3.70
N HIS A 187 7.25 -5.40 4.87
CA HIS A 187 8.54 -6.07 5.06
C HIS A 187 8.70 -7.25 4.11
N TYR A 188 7.69 -8.12 4.01
CA TYR A 188 7.73 -9.29 3.15
C TYR A 188 7.93 -8.94 1.67
N LEU A 189 7.22 -7.92 1.18
CA LEU A 189 7.32 -7.48 -0.21
C LEU A 189 8.68 -6.86 -0.54
N ARG A 190 9.27 -6.11 0.41
CA ARG A 190 10.54 -5.43 0.20
C ARG A 190 11.75 -6.36 0.34
N ASP A 191 11.74 -7.17 1.38
CA ASP A 191 12.92 -7.88 1.85
C ASP A 191 12.62 -9.36 2.14
N GLY A 192 11.54 -9.64 2.88
CA GLY A 192 11.27 -10.99 3.39
C GLY A 192 11.21 -12.08 2.31
N ALA A 193 10.56 -11.84 1.18
CA ALA A 193 10.50 -12.83 0.11
C ALA A 193 11.88 -13.12 -0.52
N ARG A 194 12.72 -12.09 -0.68
CA ARG A 194 14.09 -12.22 -1.20
C ARG A 194 15.01 -12.93 -0.20
N GLU A 195 14.75 -12.76 1.09
CA GLU A 195 15.42 -13.47 2.18
C GLU A 195 14.94 -14.92 2.35
N GLY A 196 13.98 -15.37 1.54
CA GLY A 196 13.42 -16.73 1.66
C GLY A 196 12.47 -16.91 2.83
N ARG A 197 11.98 -15.82 3.45
CA ARG A 197 11.01 -15.89 4.55
C ARG A 197 9.68 -16.41 4.05
N ASN A 198 9.00 -17.16 4.89
CA ASN A 198 7.67 -17.70 4.61
C ASN A 198 6.62 -16.66 5.03
N PRO A 199 5.57 -16.40 4.24
CA PRO A 199 4.53 -15.42 4.58
C PRO A 199 3.44 -15.99 5.52
N SER A 200 3.36 -17.31 5.62
CA SER A 200 2.38 -18.04 6.42
C SER A 200 2.93 -19.43 6.71
N PRO A 201 2.35 -20.19 7.65
CA PRO A 201 2.74 -21.58 7.84
C PRO A 201 2.40 -22.42 6.61
N PHE A 202 1.61 -21.91 5.65
CA PHE A 202 1.09 -22.63 4.47
C PHE A 202 1.91 -22.44 3.19
N PHE A 203 2.95 -21.61 3.21
CA PHE A 203 3.76 -21.30 2.03
C PHE A 203 5.25 -21.37 2.35
N ASP A 204 5.97 -22.27 1.68
CA ASP A 204 7.43 -22.37 1.75
C ASP A 204 8.04 -21.63 0.55
N THR A 205 8.60 -20.46 0.82
CA THR A 205 9.17 -19.56 -0.21
C THR A 205 10.33 -20.20 -0.95
N CYS A 206 11.23 -20.87 -0.23
CA CYS A 206 12.39 -21.52 -0.83
C CYS A 206 11.97 -22.71 -1.70
N PHE A 207 11.09 -23.57 -1.18
CA PHE A 207 10.53 -24.67 -1.95
C PHE A 207 9.81 -24.16 -3.20
N TYR A 208 8.96 -23.14 -3.06
CA TYR A 208 8.20 -22.62 -4.19
C TYR A 208 9.13 -22.11 -5.30
N LEU A 209 10.18 -21.38 -4.97
CA LEU A 209 11.16 -20.89 -5.95
C LEU A 209 11.99 -22.03 -6.58
N MET A 210 12.37 -23.04 -5.81
CA MET A 210 13.10 -24.22 -6.33
C MET A 210 12.22 -25.05 -7.29
N ALA A 211 10.95 -25.26 -6.93
CA ALA A 211 10.00 -26.02 -7.73
C ALA A 211 9.52 -25.26 -8.98
N ASN A 212 9.71 -23.94 -9.02
CA ASN A 212 9.24 -23.06 -10.07
C ASN A 212 10.36 -22.14 -10.62
N PRO A 213 11.30 -22.69 -11.42
CA PRO A 213 12.45 -21.94 -11.91
C PRO A 213 12.08 -20.73 -12.79
N ASP A 214 10.92 -20.77 -13.46
CA ASP A 214 10.38 -19.65 -14.23
C ASP A 214 10.05 -18.45 -13.34
N VAL A 215 9.50 -18.70 -12.15
CA VAL A 215 9.20 -17.65 -11.16
C VAL A 215 10.50 -17.09 -10.60
N ALA A 216 11.43 -17.96 -10.22
CA ALA A 216 12.75 -17.55 -9.74
C ALA A 216 13.49 -16.67 -10.76
N ALA A 217 13.41 -17.01 -12.05
CA ALA A 217 14.01 -16.22 -13.13
C ALA A 217 13.31 -14.87 -13.33
N SER A 218 11.99 -14.81 -13.20
CA SER A 218 11.19 -13.58 -13.38
C SER A 218 11.38 -12.54 -12.28
N ARG A 219 11.90 -12.94 -11.11
CA ARG A 219 12.01 -12.12 -9.88
C ARG A 219 10.69 -11.54 -9.36
N ILE A 220 9.55 -12.04 -9.82
CA ILE A 220 8.24 -11.72 -9.24
C ILE A 220 8.21 -12.26 -7.81
N ASN A 221 7.57 -11.52 -6.89
CA ASN A 221 7.37 -12.01 -5.53
C ASN A 221 6.63 -13.37 -5.56
N PRO A 222 7.16 -14.43 -4.93
CA PRO A 222 6.66 -15.79 -5.09
C PRO A 222 5.22 -15.95 -4.59
N LEU A 223 4.83 -15.28 -3.51
CA LEU A 223 3.44 -15.32 -3.04
C LEU A 223 2.50 -14.57 -3.99
N ILE A 224 2.91 -13.41 -4.51
CA ILE A 224 2.12 -12.70 -5.55
C ILE A 224 1.93 -13.59 -6.78
N HIS A 225 3.01 -14.23 -7.25
CA HIS A 225 2.93 -15.14 -8.39
C HIS A 225 1.95 -16.29 -8.11
N TYR A 226 2.02 -16.91 -6.92
CA TYR A 226 1.10 -17.97 -6.56
C TYR A 226 -0.35 -17.51 -6.55
N VAL A 227 -0.66 -16.39 -5.88
CA VAL A 227 -2.03 -15.89 -5.75
C VAL A 227 -2.62 -15.54 -7.11
N GLU A 228 -1.85 -14.89 -7.99
CA GLU A 228 -2.34 -14.42 -9.28
C GLU A 228 -2.37 -15.50 -10.37
N ARG A 229 -1.50 -16.52 -10.28
CA ARG A 229 -1.34 -17.54 -11.34
C ARG A 229 -1.17 -18.95 -10.79
N GLY A 230 -0.21 -19.13 -9.88
CA GLY A 230 0.22 -20.45 -9.43
C GLY A 230 -0.89 -21.29 -8.80
N ARG A 231 -1.86 -20.68 -8.12
CA ARG A 231 -3.03 -21.37 -7.56
C ARG A 231 -3.86 -22.02 -8.65
N GLY A 232 -4.16 -21.29 -9.72
CA GLY A 232 -4.92 -21.82 -10.86
C GLY A 232 -4.14 -22.85 -11.68
N GLU A 233 -2.81 -22.74 -11.69
CA GLU A 233 -1.90 -23.70 -12.31
C GLU A 233 -1.65 -24.96 -11.45
N GLY A 234 -2.17 -25.02 -10.23
CA GLY A 234 -1.97 -26.15 -9.32
C GLY A 234 -0.55 -26.27 -8.75
N ARG A 235 0.21 -25.17 -8.72
CA ARG A 235 1.58 -25.16 -8.16
C ARG A 235 1.55 -25.45 -6.66
N LYS A 236 2.41 -26.37 -6.22
CA LYS A 236 2.53 -26.75 -4.81
C LYS A 236 3.19 -25.63 -4.01
N LEU A 237 2.71 -25.43 -2.79
CA LEU A 237 3.22 -24.41 -1.87
C LEU A 237 4.34 -24.89 -0.94
N LYS A 238 4.46 -26.21 -0.80
CA LYS A 238 5.37 -26.90 0.09
C LYS A 238 5.66 -28.31 -0.45
N PRO A 239 6.71 -28.99 0.07
CA PRO A 239 6.98 -30.39 -0.24
C PRO A 239 5.78 -31.33 -0.09
#